data_AF-A0A1X7BML0-F1
#
_entry.id   AF-A0A1X7BML0-F1
#
_cell.length_a   1.000
_cell.length_b   1.000
_cell.length_c   1.000
_cell.angle_alpha   90.00
_cell.angle_beta   90.00
_cell.angle_gamma   90.00
#
_symmetry.space_group_name_H-M   'P 1'
#
loop_
_entity.id
_entity.type
_entity.pdbx_description
1 polymer ?
#
loop_
_entity_poly.entity_id
_entity_poly.type
_entity_poly.pdbx_seq_one_letter_code
_entity_poly.pdbx_strand_id
1 'polypeptide(L)'
;MVRVLARALLSFGVISALYVTSATAEERVGAYSFGGAVKTDLRYSEQMFDRQDHVTDKIAVALRARQSGALDPQSFYFGGRLVLTYIAEKSNTAGKFPILSRLPPTHTSGKSDSYGVLNEASLNATITLPWVTAFAQGEYTEVEYPGQDDLQLRKYWVTVGDLDHSPFYVGVGRKTVNFGNFATYAPFTHNHSSHYFWSQTDDPLLEVGYITNKTQIAFSLIPEHRGLRVISSPDNDGDLSNFAINGSHRFDLQGARSLTVGGGYLRGTIYDSTIAHHPPGVGINRSWNNAYNINAIYSASNYDIMAEFTQTADRWPATGHKVSATTLQARYRSKILGKPAV
;
A
#
# COMPACT_ATOMS: atom_id res chain seq x y z
N MET A 1 -11.24 10.89 -34.05
CA MET A 1 -12.00 11.94 -33.31
C MET A 1 -11.64 11.93 -31.82
N VAL A 2 -10.34 11.79 -31.49
CA VAL A 2 -9.79 11.61 -30.12
C VAL A 2 -8.54 12.51 -29.93
N ARG A 3 -8.34 13.53 -30.78
CA ARG A 3 -7.19 14.44 -30.71
C ARG A 3 -7.55 15.88 -30.29
N VAL A 4 -8.77 16.11 -29.80
CA VAL A 4 -9.25 17.45 -29.42
C VAL A 4 -9.56 17.57 -27.92
N LEU A 5 -9.81 16.47 -27.20
CA LEU A 5 -10.09 16.51 -25.76
C LEU A 5 -8.85 16.68 -24.86
N ALA A 6 -7.65 16.32 -25.33
CA ALA A 6 -6.41 16.46 -24.55
C ALA A 6 -5.92 17.92 -24.39
N ARG A 7 -6.56 18.90 -25.06
CA ARG A 7 -6.28 20.34 -24.88
C ARG A 7 -7.22 21.05 -23.91
N ALA A 8 -8.26 20.38 -23.40
CA ALA A 8 -9.22 21.00 -22.49
C ALA A 8 -8.87 20.85 -21.00
N LEU A 9 -8.02 19.89 -20.64
CA LEU A 9 -7.60 19.65 -19.24
C LEU A 9 -6.37 20.46 -18.80
N LEU A 10 -5.78 21.26 -19.70
CA LEU A 10 -4.66 22.18 -19.41
C LEU A 10 -5.11 23.61 -19.04
N SER A 11 -6.41 23.86 -18.89
CA SER A 11 -6.97 25.21 -18.72
C SER A 11 -7.61 25.49 -17.35
N PHE A 12 -7.43 24.64 -16.34
CA PHE A 12 -7.73 24.97 -14.94
C PHE A 12 -6.43 25.06 -14.12
N GLY A 13 -5.50 25.88 -14.61
CA GLY A 13 -4.48 26.49 -13.79
C GLY A 13 -5.08 27.64 -12.99
N VAL A 14 -5.99 27.34 -12.05
CA VAL A 14 -6.25 28.28 -10.95
C VAL A 14 -5.13 28.05 -9.95
N ILE A 15 -4.02 28.76 -10.15
CA ILE A 15 -3.08 29.05 -9.07
C ILE A 15 -3.85 29.97 -8.14
N SER A 16 -4.65 29.39 -7.24
CA SER A 16 -5.05 30.08 -6.03
C SER A 16 -3.77 30.21 -5.21
N ALA A 17 -3.12 31.37 -5.30
CA ALA A 17 -2.20 31.81 -4.28
C ALA A 17 -3.01 31.95 -2.99
N LEU A 18 -3.20 30.84 -2.28
CA LEU A 18 -3.70 30.85 -0.92
C LEU A 18 -2.62 31.57 -0.10
N TYR A 19 -2.94 32.79 0.31
CA TYR A 19 -2.20 33.50 1.33
C TYR A 19 -2.22 32.64 2.58
N VAL A 20 -1.14 31.88 2.80
CA VAL A 20 -0.90 31.20 4.06
C VAL A 20 -0.54 32.28 5.07
N THR A 21 -1.53 32.73 5.85
CA THR A 21 -1.25 33.53 7.04
C THR A 21 -0.57 32.62 8.05
N SER A 22 0.66 32.95 8.42
CA SER A 22 1.43 32.26 9.45
C SER A 22 0.68 32.32 10.78
N ALA A 23 0.04 31.22 11.15
CA ALA A 23 -0.58 31.05 12.46
C ALA A 23 0.30 30.15 13.32
N THR A 24 0.66 30.69 14.47
CA THR A 24 1.57 30.18 15.49
C THR A 24 1.06 28.92 16.19
N ALA A 25 1.76 27.80 16.01
CA ALA A 25 1.95 26.68 16.95
C ALA A 25 3.11 25.86 16.38
N GLU A 26 4.12 25.47 17.18
CA GLU A 26 5.39 24.81 16.76
C GLU A 26 5.30 24.14 15.38
N GLU A 27 5.81 24.85 14.36
CA GLU A 27 5.57 24.49 12.96
C GLU A 27 6.33 23.20 12.64
N ARG A 28 5.65 22.05 12.77
CA ARG A 28 6.18 20.80 12.26
C ARG A 28 6.38 20.95 10.76
N VAL A 29 7.63 20.80 10.30
CA VAL A 29 7.99 20.91 8.89
C VAL A 29 7.07 20.04 8.04
N GLY A 30 6.30 20.68 7.16
CA GLY A 30 5.34 20.02 6.27
C GLY A 30 3.88 20.00 6.77
N ALA A 31 3.57 20.57 7.94
CA ALA A 31 2.20 20.76 8.39
C ALA A 31 1.73 22.19 8.09
N TYR A 32 0.58 22.34 7.43
CA TYR A 32 0.00 23.64 7.09
C TYR A 32 -1.49 23.67 7.43
N SER A 33 -1.97 24.82 7.90
CA SER A 33 -3.39 25.09 8.12
C SER A 33 -3.89 26.13 7.12
N PHE A 34 -5.05 25.89 6.53
CA PHE A 34 -5.70 26.81 5.57
C PHE A 34 -6.84 27.60 6.22
N GLY A 35 -6.86 27.67 7.56
CA GLY A 35 -7.94 28.26 8.34
C GLY A 35 -8.99 27.23 8.78
N GLY A 36 -9.50 27.41 10.00
CA GLY A 36 -10.49 26.51 10.60
C GLY A 36 -9.99 25.07 10.73
N ALA A 37 -10.84 24.11 10.36
CA ALA A 37 -10.57 22.68 10.47
C ALA A 37 -9.77 22.10 9.29
N VAL A 38 -9.43 22.89 8.27
CA VAL A 38 -8.81 22.39 7.02
C VAL A 38 -7.29 22.50 7.09
N LYS A 39 -6.60 21.38 6.89
CA LYS A 39 -5.16 21.23 7.10
C LYS A 39 -4.53 20.31 6.05
N THR A 40 -3.21 20.29 6.01
CA THR A 40 -2.41 19.26 5.33
C THR A 40 -1.20 18.91 6.18
N ASP A 41 -0.76 17.67 6.13
CA ASP A 41 0.50 17.22 6.71
C ASP A 41 1.20 16.36 5.65
N LEU A 42 2.33 16.87 5.14
CA LEU A 42 3.05 16.27 4.04
C LEU A 42 3.68 14.93 4.43
N ARG A 43 4.16 14.77 5.67
CA ARG A 43 4.80 13.53 6.14
C ARG A 43 3.77 12.43 6.34
N TYR A 44 2.62 12.78 6.93
CA TYR A 44 1.50 11.86 7.01
C TYR A 44 1.01 11.46 5.62
N SER A 45 0.84 12.42 4.71
CA SER A 45 0.41 12.14 3.33
C SER A 45 1.39 11.23 2.59
N GLU A 46 2.71 11.47 2.75
CA GLU A 46 3.77 10.62 2.22
C GLU A 46 3.63 9.18 2.72
N GLN A 47 3.48 8.98 4.03
CA GLN A 47 3.27 7.64 4.62
C GLN A 47 1.99 6.98 4.12
N MET A 48 0.90 7.73 3.90
CA MET A 48 -0.36 7.16 3.41
C MET A 48 -0.29 6.75 1.94
N PHE A 49 0.44 7.50 1.12
CA PHE A 49 0.71 7.16 -0.27
C PHE A 49 1.80 6.09 -0.42
N ASP A 50 2.65 5.89 0.57
CA ASP A 50 3.80 5.00 0.49
C ASP A 50 3.37 3.58 0.08
N ARG A 51 4.05 3.05 -0.95
CA ARG A 51 3.85 1.70 -1.50
C ARG A 51 4.98 0.75 -1.10
N GLN A 52 6.01 1.26 -0.44
CA GLN A 52 7.21 0.55 -0.02
C GLN A 52 7.25 0.34 1.48
N ASP A 53 6.78 1.31 2.26
CA ASP A 53 6.58 1.15 3.69
C ASP A 53 5.08 1.21 4.02
N HIS A 54 4.74 0.67 5.18
CA HIS A 54 3.37 0.66 5.69
C HIS A 54 2.35 0.07 4.70
N VAL A 55 2.71 -1.03 4.02
CA VAL A 55 1.94 -1.57 2.88
C VAL A 55 0.53 -2.03 3.30
N THR A 56 0.43 -2.62 4.49
CA THR A 56 -0.78 -3.31 4.99
C THR A 56 -1.46 -2.57 6.16
N ASP A 57 -0.76 -1.66 6.84
CA ASP A 57 -1.12 -1.12 8.17
C ASP A 57 -1.60 0.35 8.17
N LYS A 58 -2.11 0.86 7.05
CA LYS A 58 -2.49 2.29 6.92
C LYS A 58 -3.48 2.81 7.99
N ILE A 59 -4.33 1.96 8.56
CA ILE A 59 -5.18 2.36 9.71
C ILE A 59 -4.32 2.66 10.95
N ALA A 60 -3.34 1.79 11.25
CA ALA A 60 -2.43 2.01 12.36
C ALA A 60 -1.60 3.28 12.17
N VAL A 61 -1.15 3.56 10.95
CA VAL A 61 -0.47 4.81 10.60
C VAL A 61 -1.34 6.02 10.97
N ALA A 62 -2.59 6.06 10.53
CA ALA A 62 -3.49 7.18 10.83
C ALA A 62 -3.82 7.33 12.32
N LEU A 63 -4.06 6.22 13.03
CA LEU A 63 -4.33 6.26 14.46
C LEU A 63 -3.11 6.70 15.28
N ARG A 64 -1.90 6.28 14.90
CA ARG A 64 -0.65 6.78 15.50
C ARG A 64 -0.40 8.25 15.17
N ALA A 65 -0.73 8.67 13.94
CA ALA A 65 -0.64 10.07 13.54
C ALA A 65 -1.55 10.94 14.41
N ARG A 66 -2.75 10.48 14.79
CA ARG A 66 -3.59 11.14 15.80
C ARG A 66 -2.93 11.19 17.19
N GLN A 67 -2.49 10.05 17.72
CA GLN A 67 -1.89 9.95 19.05
C GLN A 67 -0.62 10.80 19.22
N SER A 68 0.22 10.86 18.19
CA SER A 68 1.41 11.73 18.15
C SER A 68 1.09 13.20 17.89
N GLY A 69 -0.20 13.53 17.73
CA GLY A 69 -0.71 14.84 17.40
C GLY A 69 -0.47 15.28 15.96
N ALA A 70 0.12 14.46 15.07
CA ALA A 70 0.32 14.79 13.64
C ALA A 70 -1.00 15.10 12.92
N LEU A 71 -2.08 14.44 13.36
CA LEU A 71 -3.44 14.78 12.98
C LEU A 71 -4.19 15.34 14.19
N ASP A 72 -4.55 16.60 14.10
CA ASP A 72 -5.32 17.30 15.12
C ASP A 72 -6.75 16.75 15.18
N PRO A 73 -7.42 16.80 16.34
CA PRO A 73 -8.84 16.47 16.45
C PRO A 73 -9.71 17.38 15.58
N GLN A 74 -10.90 16.89 15.19
CA GLN A 74 -11.93 17.65 14.48
C GLN A 74 -11.40 18.37 13.23
N SER A 75 -10.53 17.70 12.48
CA SER A 75 -9.81 18.30 11.36
C SER A 75 -9.98 17.48 10.08
N PHE A 76 -9.91 18.17 8.97
CA PHE A 76 -9.92 17.63 7.62
C PHE A 76 -8.55 17.85 7.00
N TYR A 77 -7.90 16.76 6.61
CA TYR A 77 -6.60 16.75 5.96
C TYR A 77 -6.74 16.34 4.51
N PHE A 78 -5.97 16.98 3.63
CA PHE A 78 -5.82 16.55 2.24
C PHE A 78 -4.35 16.45 1.86
N GLY A 79 -4.04 15.58 0.91
CA GLY A 79 -2.69 15.38 0.40
C GLY A 79 -2.71 14.98 -1.08
N GLY A 80 -1.61 15.23 -1.76
CA GLY A 80 -1.43 14.85 -3.17
C GLY A 80 -0.06 14.24 -3.44
N ARG A 81 0.00 13.34 -4.42
CA ARG A 81 1.24 12.76 -4.94
C ARG A 81 1.20 12.73 -6.46
N LEU A 82 2.30 13.12 -7.10
CA LEU A 82 2.52 12.97 -8.53
C LEU A 82 3.80 12.17 -8.76
N VAL A 83 3.71 11.09 -9.54
CA VAL A 83 4.85 10.26 -9.94
C VAL A 83 4.91 10.20 -11.46
N LEU A 84 5.96 10.80 -12.00
CA LEU A 84 6.28 10.81 -13.43
C LEU A 84 7.56 9.99 -13.62
N THR A 85 7.57 9.06 -14.57
CA THR A 85 8.78 8.31 -14.91
C THR A 85 9.15 8.54 -16.37
N TYR A 86 10.44 8.76 -16.61
CA TYR A 86 11.04 8.69 -17.93
C TYR A 86 12.03 7.53 -17.93
N ILE A 87 11.84 6.59 -18.86
CA ILE A 87 12.66 5.39 -18.97
C ILE A 87 13.37 5.41 -20.31
N ALA A 88 14.68 5.18 -20.28
CA ALA A 88 15.51 4.99 -21.47
C ALA A 88 16.18 3.62 -21.37
N GLU A 89 15.91 2.75 -22.34
CA GLU A 89 16.33 1.35 -22.28
C GLU A 89 17.13 0.92 -23.50
N LYS A 90 17.94 -0.12 -23.30
CA LYS A 90 18.67 -0.81 -24.37
C LYS A 90 18.59 -2.30 -24.18
N SER A 91 18.54 -3.04 -25.28
CA SER A 91 18.64 -4.50 -25.31
C SER A 91 19.65 -4.94 -26.36
N ASN A 92 20.34 -6.06 -26.09
CA ASN A 92 21.22 -6.67 -27.08
C ASN A 92 20.44 -7.37 -28.21
N THR A 93 19.14 -7.58 -28.03
CA THR A 93 18.25 -8.28 -28.95
C THR A 93 17.06 -7.39 -29.31
N ALA A 94 16.79 -7.25 -30.62
CA ALA A 94 15.75 -6.33 -31.08
C ALA A 94 14.37 -6.73 -30.51
N GLY A 95 13.62 -5.75 -29.97
CA GLY A 95 12.29 -5.96 -29.40
C GLY A 95 12.25 -6.82 -28.13
N LYS A 96 13.40 -7.07 -27.47
CA LYS A 96 13.49 -7.88 -26.24
C LYS A 96 13.93 -7.03 -25.05
N PHE A 97 13.08 -6.09 -24.66
CA PHE A 97 13.31 -5.22 -23.51
C PHE A 97 12.87 -5.86 -22.17
N PRO A 98 13.42 -5.43 -21.02
CA PRO A 98 13.04 -5.93 -19.69
C PRO A 98 11.54 -5.82 -19.41
N ILE A 99 10.99 -6.80 -18.69
CA ILE A 99 9.54 -6.94 -18.49
C ILE A 99 8.90 -5.79 -17.69
N LEU A 100 9.65 -5.16 -16.78
CA LEU A 100 9.15 -4.09 -15.91
C LEU A 100 8.92 -2.76 -16.65
N SER A 101 9.31 -2.69 -17.92
CA SER A 101 9.19 -1.49 -18.76
C SER A 101 8.22 -1.68 -19.92
N ARG A 102 7.60 -2.86 -20.05
CA ARG A 102 6.66 -3.16 -21.14
C ARG A 102 5.27 -2.63 -20.83
N LEU A 103 5.05 -1.37 -21.12
CA LEU A 103 3.71 -0.81 -21.26
C LEU A 103 3.31 -0.88 -22.74
N PRO A 104 2.35 -1.74 -23.13
CA PRO A 104 1.86 -1.74 -24.50
C PRO A 104 1.45 -0.32 -24.93
N PRO A 105 1.79 0.17 -26.14
CA PRO A 105 2.40 -0.53 -27.29
C PRO A 105 3.92 -0.31 -27.48
N THR A 106 4.67 0.02 -26.43
CA THR A 106 6.13 0.30 -26.51
C THR A 106 6.99 -0.96 -26.75
N HIS A 107 8.28 -0.80 -27.09
CA HIS A 107 9.25 -1.91 -27.13
C HIS A 107 9.01 -3.00 -28.20
N THR A 108 8.39 -2.65 -29.34
CA THR A 108 8.03 -3.62 -30.40
C THR A 108 9.13 -3.89 -31.42
N SER A 109 10.16 -3.03 -31.52
CA SER A 109 11.27 -3.17 -32.46
C SER A 109 12.54 -2.47 -31.96
N GLY A 110 13.67 -2.62 -32.66
CA GLY A 110 14.92 -1.94 -32.32
C GLY A 110 15.61 -2.44 -31.04
N LYS A 111 16.81 -1.93 -30.78
CA LYS A 111 17.66 -2.27 -29.62
C LYS A 111 17.71 -1.17 -28.54
N SER A 112 17.00 -0.07 -28.75
CA SER A 112 16.90 1.04 -27.80
C SER A 112 15.54 1.71 -27.95
N ASP A 113 14.96 2.14 -26.84
CA ASP A 113 13.69 2.86 -26.81
C ASP A 113 13.67 3.84 -25.62
N SER A 114 12.78 4.83 -25.67
CA SER A 114 12.50 5.67 -24.52
C SER A 114 11.02 6.04 -24.45
N TYR A 115 10.50 6.16 -23.22
CA TYR A 115 9.14 6.58 -23.01
C TYR A 115 8.98 7.34 -21.70
N GLY A 116 8.04 8.27 -21.68
CA GLY A 116 7.58 8.95 -20.48
C GLY A 116 6.18 8.46 -20.13
N VAL A 117 5.87 8.34 -18.84
CA VAL A 117 4.56 7.95 -18.36
C VAL A 117 4.21 8.67 -17.06
N LEU A 118 2.95 9.09 -16.94
CA LEU A 118 2.36 9.45 -15.65
C LEU A 118 1.97 8.16 -14.93
N ASN A 119 2.86 7.68 -14.06
CA ASN A 119 2.59 6.48 -13.27
C ASN A 119 1.43 6.69 -12.33
N GLU A 120 1.35 7.89 -11.74
CA GLU A 120 0.34 8.17 -10.74
C GLU A 120 0.13 9.68 -10.51
N ALA A 121 -1.12 10.10 -10.50
CA ALA A 121 -1.57 11.33 -9.86
C ALA A 121 -2.63 10.96 -8.81
N SER A 122 -2.31 11.14 -7.54
CA SER A 122 -3.14 10.69 -6.42
C SER A 122 -3.52 11.83 -5.50
N LEU A 123 -4.74 11.75 -4.99
CA LEU A 123 -5.26 12.62 -3.95
C LEU A 123 -5.76 11.77 -2.80
N ASN A 124 -5.55 12.25 -1.58
CA ASN A 124 -6.14 11.66 -0.38
C ASN A 124 -6.88 12.70 0.44
N ALA A 125 -7.81 12.22 1.25
CA ALA A 125 -8.50 12.98 2.27
C ALA A 125 -8.55 12.16 3.56
N THR A 126 -8.33 12.80 4.70
CA THR A 126 -8.48 12.20 6.04
C THR A 126 -9.34 13.09 6.92
N ILE A 127 -10.33 12.51 7.60
CA ILE A 127 -11.14 13.19 8.60
C ILE A 127 -10.80 12.61 9.97
N THR A 128 -10.60 13.49 10.95
CA THR A 128 -10.46 13.14 12.36
C THR A 128 -11.62 13.74 13.16
N LEU A 129 -12.40 12.91 13.80
CA LEU A 129 -13.44 13.29 14.76
C LEU A 129 -13.16 12.58 16.10
N PRO A 130 -13.85 12.93 17.20
CA PRO A 130 -13.76 12.15 18.44
C PRO A 130 -13.98 10.67 18.14
N TRP A 131 -13.02 9.81 18.49
CA TRP A 131 -12.98 8.37 18.22
C TRP A 131 -13.04 7.92 16.75
N VAL A 132 -13.40 8.78 15.79
CA VAL A 132 -13.59 8.37 14.39
C VAL A 132 -12.48 8.91 13.51
N THR A 133 -11.85 8.03 12.74
CA THR A 133 -10.91 8.41 11.66
C THR A 133 -11.41 7.85 10.35
N ALA A 134 -11.54 8.69 9.32
CA ALA A 134 -11.90 8.26 7.98
C ALA A 134 -10.82 8.66 6.99
N PHE A 135 -10.61 7.83 5.96
CA PHE A 135 -9.63 8.06 4.90
C PHE A 135 -10.22 7.68 3.55
N ALA A 136 -9.86 8.42 2.51
CA ALA A 136 -10.12 8.06 1.12
C ALA A 136 -8.93 8.46 0.24
N GLN A 137 -8.67 7.66 -0.81
CA GLN A 137 -7.62 7.89 -1.80
C GLN A 137 -8.13 7.56 -3.19
N GLY A 138 -8.07 8.55 -4.08
CA GLY A 138 -8.26 8.40 -5.51
C GLY A 138 -6.92 8.48 -6.25
N GLU A 139 -6.80 7.74 -7.35
CA GLU A 139 -5.61 7.74 -8.21
C GLU A 139 -6.01 7.81 -9.67
N TYR A 140 -5.22 8.54 -10.46
CA TYR A 140 -5.19 8.49 -11.92
C TYR A 140 -3.86 7.86 -12.38
N THR A 141 -3.88 7.00 -13.39
CA THR A 141 -2.67 6.42 -13.99
C THR A 141 -2.83 6.21 -15.49
N GLU A 142 -1.77 6.45 -16.26
CA GLU A 142 -1.71 6.08 -17.69
C GLU A 142 -1.33 4.61 -17.89
N VAL A 143 -0.99 3.91 -16.80
CA VAL A 143 -0.61 2.49 -16.80
C VAL A 143 -1.82 1.66 -16.41
N GLU A 144 -2.66 1.37 -17.40
CA GLU A 144 -3.83 0.50 -17.22
C GLU A 144 -3.50 -0.95 -17.60
N TYR A 145 -4.05 -1.88 -16.83
CA TYR A 145 -4.20 -3.28 -17.25
C TYR A 145 -5.61 -3.48 -17.81
N PRO A 146 -5.82 -4.43 -18.73
CA PRO A 146 -7.16 -4.72 -19.26
C PRO A 146 -8.20 -4.90 -18.14
N GLY A 147 -9.28 -4.12 -18.20
CA GLY A 147 -10.35 -4.13 -17.19
C GLY A 147 -10.17 -3.18 -16.00
N GLN A 148 -9.22 -2.24 -16.07
CA GLN A 148 -9.11 -1.13 -15.11
C GLN A 148 -9.35 0.21 -15.80
N ASP A 149 -10.06 1.11 -15.10
CA ASP A 149 -10.19 2.50 -15.50
C ASP A 149 -8.91 3.29 -15.13
N ASP A 150 -8.60 4.36 -15.87
CA ASP A 150 -7.52 5.31 -15.54
C ASP A 150 -7.72 5.93 -14.16
N LEU A 151 -8.96 6.28 -13.82
CA LEU A 151 -9.37 6.89 -12.57
C LEU A 151 -9.95 5.86 -11.60
N GLN A 152 -9.34 5.70 -10.42
CA GLN A 152 -9.69 4.65 -9.47
C GLN A 152 -9.81 5.19 -8.04
N LEU A 153 -10.94 4.90 -7.38
CA LEU A 153 -11.04 5.02 -5.92
C LEU A 153 -10.35 3.82 -5.28
N ARG A 154 -9.04 3.95 -5.01
CA ARG A 154 -8.19 2.83 -4.60
C ARG A 154 -8.42 2.33 -3.19
N LYS A 155 -8.61 3.26 -2.25
CA LYS A 155 -8.75 2.94 -0.82
C LYS A 155 -9.74 3.88 -0.19
N TYR A 156 -10.58 3.36 0.67
CA TYR A 156 -11.42 4.15 1.55
C TYR A 156 -11.77 3.32 2.78
N TRP A 157 -11.75 3.93 3.95
CA TRP A 157 -12.14 3.25 5.17
C TRP A 157 -12.54 4.25 6.26
N VAL A 158 -13.32 3.77 7.21
CA VAL A 158 -13.68 4.47 8.44
C VAL A 158 -13.32 3.56 9.60
N THR A 159 -12.79 4.16 10.68
CA THR A 159 -12.42 3.46 11.90
C THR A 159 -12.99 4.17 13.10
N VAL A 160 -13.38 3.38 14.10
CA VAL A 160 -13.70 3.81 15.46
C VAL A 160 -12.59 3.28 16.37
N GLY A 161 -11.82 4.18 16.97
CA GLY A 161 -10.70 3.87 17.85
C GLY A 161 -9.91 5.13 18.21
N ASP A 162 -9.39 5.16 19.44
CA ASP A 162 -8.57 6.25 19.94
C ASP A 162 -7.46 5.67 20.83
N LEU A 163 -6.21 5.73 20.34
CA LEU A 163 -5.05 5.11 20.99
C LEU A 163 -4.65 5.79 22.30
N ASP A 164 -5.16 6.99 22.58
CA ASP A 164 -4.94 7.66 23.86
C ASP A 164 -5.86 7.10 24.97
N HIS A 165 -6.96 6.44 24.58
CA HIS A 165 -7.95 5.88 25.50
C HIS A 165 -8.00 4.35 25.47
N SER A 166 -7.74 3.72 24.33
CA SER A 166 -7.82 2.28 24.14
C SER A 166 -6.86 1.82 23.05
N PRO A 167 -6.15 0.69 23.23
CA PRO A 167 -5.33 0.13 22.16
C PRO A 167 -6.16 -0.51 21.03
N PHE A 168 -7.49 -0.63 21.19
CA PHE A 168 -8.36 -1.31 20.24
C PHE A 168 -9.02 -0.36 19.24
N TYR A 169 -9.24 -0.86 18.02
CA TYR A 169 -10.08 -0.19 17.03
C TYR A 169 -10.93 -1.20 16.25
N VAL A 170 -12.01 -0.69 15.65
CA VAL A 170 -12.80 -1.39 14.63
C VAL A 170 -12.83 -0.53 13.37
N GLY A 171 -12.67 -1.15 12.20
CA GLY A 171 -12.68 -0.48 10.91
C GLY A 171 -13.54 -1.19 9.88
N VAL A 172 -14.03 -0.43 8.92
CA VAL A 172 -14.71 -0.93 7.73
C VAL A 172 -14.24 -0.17 6.49
N GLY A 173 -14.02 -0.88 5.39
CA GLY A 173 -13.73 -0.24 4.10
C GLY A 173 -12.86 -1.06 3.17
N ARG A 174 -12.53 -0.47 2.02
CA ARG A 174 -11.66 -1.05 1.00
C ARG A 174 -10.21 -0.62 1.26
N LYS A 175 -9.34 -1.58 1.51
CA LYS A 175 -7.90 -1.35 1.77
C LYS A 175 -7.06 -2.56 1.36
N THR A 176 -5.74 -2.39 1.38
CA THR A 176 -4.83 -3.54 1.46
C THR A 176 -5.16 -4.33 2.73
N VAL A 177 -5.36 -5.63 2.62
CA VAL A 177 -5.63 -6.52 3.77
C VAL A 177 -4.40 -6.61 4.65
N ASN A 178 -4.60 -6.61 5.98
CA ASN A 178 -3.54 -6.92 6.94
C ASN A 178 -3.14 -8.40 6.82
N PHE A 179 -2.17 -8.68 5.97
CA PHE A 179 -1.51 -9.98 5.80
C PHE A 179 -0.06 -9.76 5.38
N GLY A 180 0.90 -10.10 6.23
CA GLY A 180 2.32 -9.85 5.98
C GLY A 180 2.76 -8.41 6.20
N ASN A 181 4.06 -8.18 6.05
CA ASN A 181 4.68 -6.85 6.15
C ASN A 181 4.84 -6.22 4.76
N PHE A 182 5.41 -6.97 3.82
CA PHE A 182 5.63 -6.58 2.43
C PHE A 182 6.40 -5.28 2.19
N ALA A 183 6.97 -4.69 3.25
CA ALA A 183 7.77 -3.50 3.11
C ALA A 183 9.05 -3.79 2.30
N THR A 184 9.58 -2.78 1.65
CA THR A 184 10.76 -2.91 0.79
C THR A 184 11.73 -1.77 1.00
N TYR A 185 13.02 -2.06 0.87
CA TYR A 185 14.08 -1.06 0.83
C TYR A 185 14.49 -0.73 -0.60
N ALA A 186 13.87 -1.39 -1.59
CA ALA A 186 14.03 -1.07 -3.00
C ALA A 186 13.28 0.24 -3.32
N PRO A 187 13.97 1.30 -3.78
CA PRO A 187 13.39 2.64 -3.94
C PRO A 187 12.45 2.78 -5.13
N PHE A 188 12.38 1.81 -6.03
CA PHE A 188 11.62 1.94 -7.29
C PHE A 188 10.64 0.79 -7.56
N THR A 189 10.71 -0.31 -6.80
CA THR A 189 9.93 -1.52 -7.09
C THR A 189 9.46 -2.20 -5.82
N HIS A 190 8.30 -2.84 -5.90
CA HIS A 190 7.83 -3.74 -4.86
C HIS A 190 8.77 -4.95 -4.76
N ASN A 191 8.90 -5.54 -3.56
CA ASN A 191 9.68 -6.77 -3.38
C ASN A 191 8.95 -7.99 -3.98
N HIS A 192 9.66 -9.12 -4.11
CA HIS A 192 9.07 -10.34 -4.68
C HIS A 192 7.87 -10.85 -3.86
N SER A 193 7.94 -10.80 -2.53
CA SER A 193 6.85 -11.22 -1.65
C SER A 193 5.56 -10.42 -1.91
N SER A 194 5.65 -9.10 -2.02
CA SER A 194 4.55 -8.21 -2.35
C SER A 194 4.04 -8.43 -3.78
N HIS A 195 4.90 -8.76 -4.75
CA HIS A 195 4.44 -9.05 -6.10
C HIS A 195 3.46 -10.24 -6.12
N TYR A 196 3.78 -11.32 -5.41
CA TYR A 196 2.97 -12.55 -5.38
C TYR A 196 1.86 -12.55 -4.33
N PHE A 197 2.05 -11.93 -3.17
CA PHE A 197 1.16 -12.10 -2.01
C PHE A 197 0.46 -10.81 -1.53
N TRP A 198 0.64 -9.68 -2.22
CA TRP A 198 -0.04 -8.44 -1.85
C TRP A 198 -1.56 -8.55 -2.00
N SER A 199 -2.23 -8.54 -0.85
CA SER A 199 -3.66 -8.83 -0.70
C SER A 199 -4.49 -7.55 -0.69
N GLN A 200 -5.36 -7.40 -1.69
CA GLN A 200 -6.20 -6.22 -1.88
C GLN A 200 -7.63 -6.66 -2.17
N THR A 201 -8.60 -6.11 -1.43
CA THR A 201 -10.02 -6.34 -1.68
C THR A 201 -10.55 -5.35 -2.71
N ASP A 202 -11.61 -5.75 -3.42
CA ASP A 202 -12.42 -4.82 -4.20
C ASP A 202 -13.59 -4.30 -3.34
N ASP A 203 -14.18 -5.19 -2.54
CA ASP A 203 -15.23 -4.87 -1.57
C ASP A 203 -14.70 -4.38 -0.21
N PRO A 204 -15.55 -3.68 0.57
CA PRO A 204 -15.27 -3.37 1.96
C PRO A 204 -15.06 -4.63 2.82
N LEU A 205 -14.00 -4.63 3.62
CA LEU A 205 -13.76 -5.61 4.68
C LEU A 205 -14.12 -5.03 6.05
N LEU A 206 -14.37 -5.89 7.03
CA LEU A 206 -14.44 -5.53 8.45
C LEU A 206 -13.11 -5.85 9.12
N GLU A 207 -12.61 -4.98 10.00
CA GLU A 207 -11.35 -5.17 10.70
C GLU A 207 -11.48 -4.85 12.17
N VAL A 208 -10.89 -5.67 13.03
CA VAL A 208 -10.66 -5.37 14.45
C VAL A 208 -9.16 -5.43 14.68
N GLY A 209 -8.61 -4.44 15.38
CA GLY A 209 -7.18 -4.46 15.67
C GLY A 209 -6.83 -3.93 17.05
N TYR A 210 -5.58 -4.21 17.41
CA TYR A 210 -4.94 -3.86 18.68
C TYR A 210 -3.58 -3.24 18.39
N ILE A 211 -3.33 -2.05 18.92
CA ILE A 211 -2.14 -1.25 18.64
C ILE A 211 -1.59 -0.71 19.96
N THR A 212 -0.29 -0.95 20.17
CA THR A 212 0.51 -0.35 21.25
C THR A 212 1.82 0.17 20.67
N ASN A 213 2.71 0.72 21.49
CA ASN A 213 4.04 1.14 21.05
C ASN A 213 4.91 -0.03 20.53
N LYS A 214 4.60 -1.27 20.90
CA LYS A 214 5.41 -2.46 20.56
C LYS A 214 4.66 -3.48 19.72
N THR A 215 3.35 -3.56 19.88
CA THR A 215 2.53 -4.63 19.31
C THR A 215 1.50 -4.05 18.36
N GLN A 216 1.32 -4.71 17.23
CA GLN A 216 0.20 -4.47 16.35
C GLN A 216 -0.41 -5.81 15.96
N ILE A 217 -1.72 -5.95 16.09
CA ILE A 217 -2.48 -7.12 15.66
C ILE A 217 -3.72 -6.62 14.91
N ALA A 218 -4.08 -7.30 13.83
CA ALA A 218 -5.32 -7.07 13.11
C ALA A 218 -5.94 -8.40 12.69
N PHE A 219 -7.26 -8.45 12.79
CA PHE A 219 -8.11 -9.50 12.23
C PHE A 219 -9.07 -8.85 11.24
N SER A 220 -9.11 -9.35 10.02
CA SER A 220 -9.97 -8.85 8.94
C SER A 220 -10.95 -9.94 8.49
N LEU A 221 -12.25 -9.65 8.48
CA LEU A 221 -13.28 -10.45 7.80
C LEU A 221 -13.49 -9.89 6.40
N ILE A 222 -13.43 -10.76 5.41
CA ILE A 222 -13.36 -10.41 4.00
C ILE A 222 -14.53 -11.11 3.28
N PRO A 223 -15.36 -10.38 2.51
CA PRO A 223 -16.36 -10.99 1.67
C PRO A 223 -15.76 -12.01 0.70
N GLU A 224 -16.47 -13.09 0.46
CA GLU A 224 -16.10 -14.11 -0.52
C GLU A 224 -16.25 -13.57 -1.92
N HIS A 225 -15.18 -12.95 -2.43
CA HIS A 225 -15.07 -12.56 -3.82
C HIS A 225 -13.62 -12.67 -4.33
N ARG A 226 -13.47 -12.49 -5.64
CA ARG A 226 -12.18 -12.19 -6.26
C ARG A 226 -11.79 -10.73 -5.96
N GLY A 227 -10.75 -10.51 -5.18
CA GLY A 227 -10.21 -9.16 -4.94
C GLY A 227 -9.40 -8.62 -6.12
N LEU A 228 -8.73 -7.48 -5.95
CA LEU A 228 -7.90 -6.88 -7.01
C LEU A 228 -6.60 -7.64 -7.27
N ARG A 229 -6.09 -8.34 -6.27
CA ARG A 229 -4.79 -9.05 -6.34
C ARG A 229 -4.88 -10.47 -5.85
N VAL A 230 -4.51 -10.75 -4.59
CA VAL A 230 -4.30 -12.12 -4.10
C VAL A 230 -5.55 -12.70 -3.43
N ILE A 231 -6.47 -11.85 -2.99
CA ILE A 231 -7.72 -12.30 -2.37
C ILE A 231 -8.58 -13.05 -3.40
N SER A 232 -9.02 -14.23 -3.00
CA SER A 232 -9.87 -15.12 -3.79
C SER A 232 -10.58 -16.09 -2.85
N SER A 233 -11.87 -16.32 -3.05
CA SER A 233 -12.63 -17.36 -2.35
C SER A 233 -13.37 -18.27 -3.34
N PRO A 234 -13.50 -19.58 -3.08
CA PRO A 234 -14.08 -20.53 -4.03
C PRO A 234 -15.53 -20.24 -4.41
N ASP A 235 -16.36 -19.88 -3.43
CA ASP A 235 -17.81 -19.82 -3.62
C ASP A 235 -18.25 -18.50 -4.27
N ASN A 236 -17.50 -17.42 -4.02
CA ASN A 236 -17.68 -16.11 -4.67
C ASN A 236 -19.12 -15.58 -4.55
N ASP A 237 -19.74 -15.83 -3.40
CA ASP A 237 -21.15 -15.54 -3.08
C ASP A 237 -21.33 -14.28 -2.22
N GLY A 238 -20.22 -13.65 -1.80
CA GLY A 238 -20.20 -12.46 -0.96
C GLY A 238 -20.32 -12.73 0.54
N ASP A 239 -20.37 -13.98 0.99
CA ASP A 239 -20.44 -14.33 2.41
C ASP A 239 -19.15 -13.90 3.15
N LEU A 240 -19.26 -13.56 4.43
CA LEU A 240 -18.12 -13.13 5.25
C LEU A 240 -17.34 -14.32 5.84
N SER A 241 -16.81 -15.17 4.97
CA SER A 241 -16.09 -16.40 5.37
C SER A 241 -14.60 -16.39 5.03
N ASN A 242 -14.12 -15.48 4.16
CA ASN A 242 -12.68 -15.27 4.04
C ASN A 242 -12.17 -14.38 5.18
N PHE A 243 -10.94 -14.59 5.61
CA PHE A 243 -10.36 -13.80 6.69
C PHE A 243 -8.84 -13.75 6.63
N ALA A 244 -8.29 -12.74 7.29
CA ALA A 244 -6.87 -12.62 7.55
C ALA A 244 -6.61 -12.29 9.02
N ILE A 245 -5.48 -12.76 9.54
CA ILE A 245 -4.92 -12.32 10.82
C ILE A 245 -3.46 -11.96 10.58
N ASN A 246 -3.02 -10.84 11.15
CA ASN A 246 -1.63 -10.40 11.05
C ASN A 246 -1.21 -9.75 12.36
N GLY A 247 0.00 -10.05 12.80
CA GLY A 247 0.55 -9.52 14.03
C GLY A 247 2.04 -9.24 13.93
N SER A 248 2.50 -8.23 14.65
CA SER A 248 3.92 -7.95 14.85
C SER A 248 4.20 -7.45 16.27
N HIS A 249 5.39 -7.76 16.76
CA HIS A 249 5.87 -7.33 18.06
C HIS A 249 7.32 -6.88 17.99
N ARG A 250 7.61 -5.73 18.60
CA ARG A 250 8.94 -5.13 18.72
C ARG A 250 9.56 -5.44 20.08
N PHE A 251 10.72 -6.07 20.04
CA PHE A 251 11.63 -6.25 21.16
C PHE A 251 12.69 -5.15 21.12
N ASP A 252 12.81 -4.39 22.20
CA ASP A 252 13.91 -3.44 22.37
C ASP A 252 15.14 -4.21 22.87
N LEU A 253 16.28 -3.99 22.22
CA LEU A 253 17.56 -4.64 22.52
C LEU A 253 18.52 -3.62 23.15
N GLN A 254 19.66 -4.07 23.69
CA GLN A 254 20.62 -3.14 24.28
C GLN A 254 21.13 -2.08 23.27
N GLY A 255 21.20 -0.83 23.69
CA GLY A 255 21.57 0.30 22.82
C GLY A 255 20.41 0.73 21.90
N ALA A 256 20.71 1.48 20.84
CA ALA A 256 19.71 1.89 19.85
C ALA A 256 19.39 0.76 18.85
N ARG A 257 18.99 -0.41 19.37
CA ARG A 257 18.72 -1.63 18.60
C ARG A 257 17.34 -2.20 18.92
N SER A 258 16.71 -2.81 17.93
CA SER A 258 15.43 -3.51 18.10
C SER A 258 15.27 -4.65 17.12
N LEU A 259 14.47 -5.63 17.51
CA LEU A 259 14.01 -6.70 16.64
C LEU A 259 12.49 -6.67 16.60
N THR A 260 11.90 -6.48 15.43
CA THR A 260 10.47 -6.70 15.20
C THR A 260 10.29 -8.07 14.57
N VAL A 261 9.41 -8.90 15.14
CA VAL A 261 9.00 -10.18 14.55
C VAL A 261 7.51 -10.12 14.28
N GLY A 262 7.10 -10.60 13.12
CA GLY A 262 5.70 -10.66 12.73
C GLY A 262 5.34 -11.93 11.98
N GLY A 263 4.04 -12.16 11.87
CA GLY A 263 3.48 -13.24 11.10
C GLY A 263 2.02 -13.00 10.79
N GLY A 264 1.54 -13.69 9.76
CA GLY A 264 0.16 -13.57 9.33
C GLY A 264 -0.36 -14.81 8.62
N TYR A 265 -1.67 -14.87 8.50
CA TYR A 265 -2.42 -15.92 7.82
C TYR A 265 -3.54 -15.30 7.00
N LEU A 266 -3.75 -15.82 5.80
CA LEU A 266 -4.84 -15.47 4.90
C LEU A 266 -5.53 -16.77 4.45
N ARG A 267 -6.86 -16.85 4.60
CA ARG A 267 -7.62 -18.06 4.25
C ARG A 267 -7.73 -18.26 2.73
N GLY A 268 -8.10 -17.23 1.98
CA GLY A 268 -8.34 -17.37 0.54
C GLY A 268 -7.31 -16.65 -0.32
N THR A 269 -6.62 -17.40 -1.18
CA THR A 269 -5.70 -16.85 -2.18
C THR A 269 -6.10 -17.22 -3.61
N ILE A 270 -5.60 -16.47 -4.60
CA ILE A 270 -5.78 -16.76 -6.04
C ILE A 270 -5.12 -18.04 -6.52
N TYR A 271 -4.35 -18.72 -5.69
CA TYR A 271 -3.68 -19.97 -6.03
C TYR A 271 -4.62 -21.17 -5.87
N ASP A 272 -5.87 -21.00 -6.30
CA ASP A 272 -7.03 -21.85 -5.95
C ASP A 272 -7.50 -22.78 -7.08
N SER A 273 -6.98 -22.62 -8.30
CA SER A 273 -7.50 -23.28 -9.51
C SER A 273 -6.39 -23.83 -10.41
N THR A 274 -6.79 -24.55 -11.47
CA THR A 274 -5.88 -25.11 -12.48
C THR A 274 -5.39 -24.08 -13.51
N ILE A 275 -5.74 -22.81 -13.35
CA ILE A 275 -5.43 -21.74 -14.28
C ILE A 275 -4.21 -20.95 -13.77
N ALA A 276 -3.12 -20.92 -14.55
CA ALA A 276 -1.86 -20.25 -14.20
C ALA A 276 -1.76 -18.77 -14.66
N HIS A 277 -2.90 -18.09 -14.83
CA HIS A 277 -3.00 -16.65 -15.10
C HIS A 277 -4.07 -16.05 -14.19
N HIS A 278 -4.31 -14.73 -14.26
CA HIS A 278 -5.34 -14.04 -13.47
C HIS A 278 -6.66 -14.83 -13.55
N PRO A 279 -7.03 -15.61 -12.51
CA PRO A 279 -8.11 -16.55 -12.64
C PRO A 279 -9.41 -15.77 -12.75
N PRO A 280 -10.38 -16.26 -13.56
CA PRO A 280 -11.68 -15.61 -13.66
C PRO A 280 -12.34 -15.58 -12.27
N GLY A 281 -13.16 -14.56 -12.00
CA GLY A 281 -13.87 -14.42 -10.72
C GLY A 281 -14.86 -15.57 -10.43
N VAL A 282 -15.25 -16.31 -11.48
CA VAL A 282 -16.11 -17.50 -11.42
C VAL A 282 -15.52 -18.58 -12.33
N GLY A 283 -15.59 -19.85 -11.94
CA GLY A 283 -15.07 -20.95 -12.79
C GLY A 283 -14.54 -22.17 -12.06
N ILE A 284 -14.16 -23.18 -12.86
CA ILE A 284 -14.07 -24.59 -12.47
C ILE A 284 -12.90 -24.90 -11.51
N ASN A 285 -13.17 -25.76 -10.53
CA ASN A 285 -12.22 -26.38 -9.60
C ASN A 285 -11.47 -25.42 -8.67
N ARG A 286 -12.14 -24.35 -8.23
CA ARG A 286 -11.61 -23.48 -7.18
C ARG A 286 -11.71 -24.20 -5.83
N SER A 287 -10.67 -24.05 -5.02
CA SER A 287 -10.59 -24.64 -3.68
C SER A 287 -9.91 -23.65 -2.74
N TRP A 288 -10.20 -23.75 -1.44
CA TRP A 288 -9.47 -22.95 -0.47
C TRP A 288 -7.99 -23.26 -0.55
N ASN A 289 -7.18 -22.24 -0.83
CA ASN A 289 -5.74 -22.31 -0.69
C ASN A 289 -5.26 -21.14 0.15
N ASN A 290 -4.93 -21.44 1.40
CA ASN A 290 -4.52 -20.48 2.40
C ASN A 290 -3.07 -20.04 2.18
N ALA A 291 -2.62 -18.96 2.80
CA ALA A 291 -1.22 -18.59 2.87
C ALA A 291 -0.83 -18.13 4.26
N TYR A 292 0.43 -18.39 4.63
CA TYR A 292 1.03 -17.90 5.86
C TYR A 292 2.27 -17.06 5.56
N ASN A 293 2.57 -16.13 6.46
CA ASN A 293 3.68 -15.20 6.38
C ASN A 293 4.44 -15.20 7.72
N ILE A 294 5.77 -15.09 7.64
CA ILE A 294 6.65 -14.79 8.76
C ILE A 294 7.63 -13.71 8.30
N ASN A 295 7.82 -12.68 9.11
CA ASN A 295 8.75 -11.61 8.83
C ASN A 295 9.53 -11.18 10.07
N ALA A 296 10.72 -10.63 9.85
CA ALA A 296 11.55 -10.06 10.90
C ALA A 296 12.29 -8.83 10.37
N ILE A 297 12.38 -7.79 11.20
CA ILE A 297 13.17 -6.59 10.94
C ILE A 297 14.08 -6.37 12.14
N TYR A 298 15.39 -6.42 11.90
CA TYR A 298 16.37 -5.96 12.86
C TYR A 298 16.77 -4.52 12.51
N SER A 299 16.67 -3.62 13.48
CA SER A 299 17.04 -2.21 13.32
C SER A 299 18.13 -1.82 14.30
N ALA A 300 19.10 -1.06 13.81
CA ALA A 300 20.16 -0.41 14.59
C ALA A 300 20.24 1.10 14.24
N SER A 301 21.18 1.84 14.84
CA SER A 301 21.30 3.28 14.63
C SER A 301 21.38 3.71 13.16
N ASN A 302 22.10 2.93 12.34
CA ASN A 302 22.47 3.28 10.97
C ASN A 302 22.14 2.19 9.93
N TYR A 303 21.52 1.08 10.31
CA TYR A 303 21.10 0.07 9.34
C TYR A 303 19.87 -0.70 9.80
N ASP A 304 19.15 -1.25 8.83
CA ASP A 304 18.13 -2.27 9.05
C ASP A 304 18.40 -3.49 8.18
N ILE A 305 18.00 -4.65 8.68
CA ILE A 305 18.00 -5.93 7.96
C ILE A 305 16.59 -6.50 8.07
N MET A 306 16.02 -6.88 6.94
CA MET A 306 14.68 -7.44 6.84
C MET A 306 14.72 -8.80 6.16
N ALA A 307 13.99 -9.75 6.72
CA ALA A 307 13.66 -11.02 6.09
C ALA A 307 12.15 -11.25 6.14
N GLU A 308 11.58 -11.73 5.04
CA GLU A 308 10.16 -12.09 4.97
C GLU A 308 9.96 -13.32 4.08
N PHE A 309 9.20 -14.28 4.58
CA PHE A 309 8.83 -15.50 3.88
C PHE A 309 7.31 -15.64 3.85
N THR A 310 6.75 -15.88 2.67
CA THR A 310 5.31 -16.17 2.49
C THR A 310 5.14 -17.43 1.67
N GLN A 311 4.19 -18.29 2.03
CA GLN A 311 3.90 -19.50 1.27
C GLN A 311 2.43 -19.89 1.36
N THR A 312 1.90 -20.49 0.30
CA THR A 312 0.61 -21.17 0.36
C THR A 312 0.65 -22.40 1.29
N ALA A 313 -0.46 -22.69 1.95
CA ALA A 313 -0.61 -23.89 2.78
C ALA A 313 -0.67 -25.13 1.89
N ASP A 314 -1.41 -25.03 0.79
CA ASP A 314 -1.69 -26.11 -0.13
C ASP A 314 -1.02 -25.90 -1.49
N ARG A 315 -0.95 -26.97 -2.27
CA ARG A 315 -0.40 -26.94 -3.63
C ARG A 315 -1.39 -26.21 -4.54
N TRP A 316 -0.90 -25.25 -5.30
CA TRP A 316 -1.69 -24.62 -6.35
C TRP A 316 -2.06 -25.66 -7.41
N PRO A 317 -3.34 -25.91 -7.70
CA PRO A 317 -3.72 -26.96 -8.64
C PRO A 317 -3.13 -26.81 -10.05
N ALA A 318 -2.83 -25.58 -10.49
CA ALA A 318 -2.22 -25.32 -11.79
C ALA A 318 -0.80 -25.88 -11.93
N THR A 319 -0.05 -25.98 -10.83
CA THR A 319 1.37 -26.38 -10.86
C THR A 319 1.64 -27.66 -10.06
N GLY A 320 0.76 -28.04 -9.13
CA GLY A 320 1.03 -29.11 -8.18
C GLY A 320 2.08 -28.76 -7.12
N HIS A 321 2.46 -27.48 -7.00
CA HIS A 321 3.45 -26.99 -6.05
C HIS A 321 2.89 -25.89 -5.15
N LYS A 322 3.47 -25.72 -3.97
CA LYS A 322 3.20 -24.55 -3.14
C LYS A 322 3.85 -23.33 -3.78
N VAL A 323 3.16 -22.19 -3.74
CA VAL A 323 3.74 -20.92 -4.17
C VAL A 323 4.42 -20.31 -2.96
N SER A 324 5.67 -19.88 -3.11
CA SER A 324 6.45 -19.27 -2.03
C SER A 324 7.21 -18.06 -2.54
N ALA A 325 7.39 -17.06 -1.69
CA ALA A 325 8.26 -15.92 -1.94
C ALA A 325 9.11 -15.62 -0.70
N THR A 326 10.39 -15.34 -0.93
CA THR A 326 11.33 -14.91 0.11
C THR A 326 11.91 -13.56 -0.29
N THR A 327 11.93 -12.65 0.67
CA THR A 327 12.58 -11.34 0.55
C THR A 327 13.64 -11.25 1.64
N LEU A 328 14.88 -10.93 1.25
CA LEU A 328 15.97 -10.60 2.16
C LEU A 328 16.56 -9.26 1.70
N GLN A 329 16.55 -8.26 2.58
CA GLN A 329 16.99 -6.90 2.25
C GLN A 329 17.76 -6.29 3.42
N ALA A 330 18.65 -5.36 3.10
CA ALA A 330 19.29 -4.51 4.10
C ALA A 330 19.39 -3.09 3.56
N ARG A 331 19.28 -2.10 4.45
CA ARG A 331 19.55 -0.69 4.13
C ARG A 331 20.53 -0.12 5.13
N TYR A 332 21.41 0.74 4.65
CA TYR A 332 22.32 1.53 5.48
C TYR A 332 21.96 3.00 5.35
N ARG A 333 21.71 3.66 6.47
CA ARG A 333 21.42 5.10 6.57
C ARG A 333 22.74 5.84 6.77
N SER A 334 23.26 6.44 5.72
CA SER A 334 24.39 7.37 5.80
C SER A 334 23.90 8.82 5.80
N LYS A 335 24.78 9.72 6.27
CA LYS A 335 24.56 11.17 6.19
C LYS A 335 25.75 11.84 5.51
N ILE A 336 25.49 12.77 4.60
CA ILE A 336 26.48 13.67 4.03
C ILE A 336 26.11 15.08 4.47
N LEU A 337 27.04 15.77 5.15
CA LEU A 337 26.82 17.12 5.70
C LEU A 337 25.56 17.23 6.57
N GLY A 338 25.28 16.20 7.39
CA GLY A 338 24.13 16.15 8.30
C GLY A 338 22.79 15.79 7.64
N LYS A 339 22.73 15.70 6.30
CA LYS A 339 21.54 15.28 5.55
C LYS A 339 21.62 13.79 5.21
N PRO A 340 20.50 13.05 5.15
CA PRO A 340 20.51 11.69 4.62
C PRO A 340 21.20 11.66 3.27
N ALA A 341 22.17 10.77 3.08
CA ALA A 341 22.65 10.47 1.74
C ALA A 341 21.52 9.68 1.07
N VAL A 342 20.93 10.26 0.02
CA VAL A 342 19.86 9.63 -0.76
C VAL A 342 20.44 8.49 -1.59
#